data_AF-A0A382QM14-F1
#
_entry.id   AF-A0A382QM14-F1
#
_cell.length_a   1.000
_cell.length_b   1.000
_cell.length_c   1.000
_cell.angle_alpha   90.00
_cell.angle_beta   90.00
_cell.angle_gamma   90.00
#
_symmetry.space_group_name_H-M   'P 1'
#
loop_
_entity.id
_entity.type
_entity.pdbx_description
1 polymer ?
#
loop_
_entity_poly.entity_id
_entity_poly.type
_entity_poly.pdbx_seq_one_letter_code
_entity_poly.pdbx_strand_id
1 'polypeptide(L)'
;MACDECGAVLDGGVEACNALSFDMMARSLDARRLVVRRTFVDAYALQHPRTKCDWPKDVARHLLELCCAIEYKGSLDIYSGMKMWLHHAHNLPELQPPEMRGSMTILDAAAADGLENYIEAVRNWGVCVWEAWRAHHEIVRVWIDEISDSR
;
A
#
# COMPACT_ATOMS: atom_id res chain seq x y z
N MET A 1 -19.37 -12.23 -6.63
CA MET A 1 -19.54 -11.57 -5.31
C MET A 1 -18.59 -10.37 -5.27
N ALA A 2 -18.82 -9.34 -4.45
CA ALA A 2 -17.80 -8.31 -4.25
C ALA A 2 -16.86 -8.72 -3.11
N CYS A 3 -15.58 -8.37 -3.20
CA CYS A 3 -14.65 -8.46 -2.06
C CYS A 3 -15.14 -7.50 -0.97
N ASP A 4 -15.24 -8.00 0.26
CA ASP A 4 -15.76 -7.27 1.41
C ASP A 4 -14.75 -6.27 2.01
N GLU A 5 -13.47 -6.33 1.61
CA GLU A 5 -12.46 -5.37 2.01
C GLU A 5 -12.28 -4.24 0.99
N CYS A 6 -12.04 -4.56 -0.29
CA CYS A 6 -11.73 -3.56 -1.32
C CYS A 6 -12.87 -3.24 -2.30
N GLY A 7 -13.99 -3.97 -2.26
CA GLY A 7 -15.13 -3.75 -3.15
C GLY A 7 -14.97 -4.27 -4.58
N ALA A 8 -13.83 -4.88 -4.92
CA ALA A 8 -13.61 -5.48 -6.24
C ALA A 8 -14.67 -6.54 -6.56
N VAL A 9 -15.17 -6.58 -7.80
CA VAL A 9 -16.20 -7.54 -8.23
C VAL A 9 -15.53 -8.74 -8.90
N LEU A 10 -15.33 -9.81 -8.13
CA LEU A 10 -14.68 -11.05 -8.57
C LEU A 10 -15.28 -12.24 -7.85
N ASP A 11 -15.41 -13.35 -8.57
CA ASP A 11 -15.95 -14.57 -7.99
C ASP A 11 -14.96 -15.16 -6.97
N GLY A 12 -15.43 -15.47 -5.76
CA GLY A 12 -14.57 -15.86 -4.62
C GLY A 12 -14.12 -14.72 -3.70
N GLY A 13 -14.49 -13.46 -3.96
CA GLY A 13 -14.30 -12.34 -3.01
C GLY A 13 -12.83 -12.13 -2.60
N VAL A 14 -12.57 -12.06 -1.29
CA VAL A 14 -11.23 -11.78 -0.73
C VAL A 14 -10.20 -12.87 -1.08
N GLU A 15 -10.60 -14.13 -1.16
CA GLU A 15 -9.69 -15.23 -1.53
C GLU A 15 -9.23 -15.10 -2.98
N ALA A 16 -10.16 -14.70 -3.86
CA ALA A 16 -9.84 -14.44 -5.26
C ALA A 16 -8.99 -13.18 -5.42
N CYS A 17 -9.20 -12.14 -4.61
CA CYS A 17 -8.32 -10.96 -4.57
C CYS A 17 -6.90 -11.39 -4.19
N ASN A 18 -6.79 -12.25 -3.19
CA ASN A 18 -5.52 -12.75 -2.70
C ASN A 18 -4.80 -13.59 -3.77
N ALA A 19 -5.50 -14.51 -4.41
CA ALA A 19 -4.97 -15.29 -5.53
C ALA A 19 -4.48 -14.40 -6.68
N LEU A 20 -5.27 -13.39 -7.06
CA LEU A 20 -4.90 -12.42 -8.10
C LEU A 20 -3.64 -11.63 -7.70
N SER A 21 -3.52 -11.22 -6.43
CA SER A 21 -2.32 -10.52 -5.94
C SER A 21 -1.06 -11.38 -6.07
N PHE A 22 -1.16 -12.69 -5.78
CA PHE A 22 -0.04 -13.61 -5.94
C PHE A 22 0.35 -13.81 -7.41
N ASP A 23 -0.64 -13.97 -8.30
CA ASP A 23 -0.39 -14.10 -9.74
C ASP A 23 0.27 -12.83 -10.31
N MET A 24 -0.25 -11.65 -9.96
CA MET A 24 0.35 -10.37 -10.39
C MET A 24 1.77 -10.19 -9.86
N MET A 25 2.04 -10.58 -8.60
CA MET A 25 3.39 -10.58 -8.06
C MET A 25 4.30 -11.62 -8.74
N ALA A 26 3.79 -12.80 -9.11
CA ALA A 26 4.58 -13.82 -9.82
C ALA A 26 4.99 -13.35 -11.23
N ARG A 27 4.16 -12.54 -11.89
CA ARG A 27 4.46 -11.90 -13.19
C ARG A 27 5.52 -10.79 -13.10
N SER A 28 6.03 -10.46 -11.90
CA SER A 28 7.00 -9.38 -11.67
C SER A 28 8.48 -9.72 -11.93
N LEU A 29 8.77 -10.80 -12.66
CA LEU A 29 10.15 -11.15 -13.07
C LEU A 29 10.78 -10.16 -14.07
N ASP A 30 10.00 -9.22 -14.60
CA ASP A 30 10.51 -8.06 -15.36
C ASP A 30 11.00 -6.97 -14.39
N ALA A 31 12.29 -6.65 -14.44
CA ALA A 31 12.91 -5.62 -13.60
C ALA A 31 12.19 -4.26 -13.67
N ARG A 32 11.51 -3.95 -14.77
CA ARG A 32 10.74 -2.71 -14.92
C ARG A 32 9.47 -2.68 -14.06
N ARG A 33 8.91 -3.84 -13.70
CA ARG A 33 7.77 -3.93 -12.75
C ARG A 33 8.21 -3.70 -11.30
N LEU A 34 9.49 -3.89 -10.99
CA LEU A 34 10.01 -3.67 -9.64
C LEU A 34 9.87 -2.20 -9.20
N VAL A 35 9.81 -1.26 -10.14
CA VAL A 35 9.67 0.18 -9.86
C VAL A 35 8.36 0.53 -9.14
N VAL A 36 7.32 -0.27 -9.29
CA VAL A 36 6.01 -0.08 -8.63
C VAL A 36 5.67 -1.19 -7.64
N ARG A 37 6.57 -2.15 -7.42
CA ARG A 37 6.28 -3.34 -6.60
C ARG A 37 5.94 -2.97 -5.15
N ARG A 38 6.62 -1.98 -4.57
CA ARG A 38 6.32 -1.48 -3.22
C ARG A 38 4.91 -0.89 -3.17
N THR A 39 4.63 0.09 -4.03
CA THR A 39 3.31 0.71 -4.16
C THR A 39 2.20 -0.33 -4.35
N PHE A 40 2.40 -1.35 -5.17
CA PHE A 40 1.44 -2.45 -5.33
C PHE A 40 1.17 -3.18 -4.00
N VAL A 41 2.23 -3.58 -3.30
CA VAL A 41 2.12 -4.32 -2.03
C VAL A 41 1.44 -3.47 -0.96
N ASP A 42 1.83 -2.21 -0.83
CA ASP A 42 1.29 -1.29 0.19
C ASP A 42 -0.17 -0.94 -0.10
N ALA A 43 -0.51 -0.62 -1.35
CA ALA A 43 -1.89 -0.37 -1.77
C ALA A 43 -2.77 -1.60 -1.51
N TYR A 44 -2.30 -2.79 -1.88
CA TYR A 44 -3.05 -4.03 -1.66
C TYR A 44 -3.26 -4.32 -0.17
N ALA A 45 -2.22 -4.17 0.65
CA ALA A 45 -2.30 -4.41 2.09
C ALA A 45 -3.23 -3.42 2.79
N LEU A 46 -3.19 -2.14 2.43
CA LEU A 46 -4.07 -1.10 3.01
C LEU A 46 -5.52 -1.20 2.54
N GLN A 47 -5.76 -1.83 1.39
CA GLN A 47 -7.10 -2.25 0.98
C GLN A 47 -7.59 -3.52 1.66
N HIS A 48 -6.70 -4.37 2.17
CA HIS A 48 -7.03 -5.67 2.77
C HIS A 48 -6.36 -5.89 4.15
N PRO A 49 -6.41 -4.94 5.10
CA PRO A 49 -5.64 -5.07 6.33
C PRO A 49 -6.14 -6.20 7.22
N ARG A 50 -7.40 -6.64 7.12
CA ARG A 50 -7.85 -7.82 7.87
C ARG A 50 -7.21 -9.10 7.34
N THR A 51 -6.92 -9.15 6.05
CA THR A 51 -6.25 -10.29 5.41
C THR A 51 -4.72 -10.17 5.42
N LYS A 52 -4.17 -8.95 5.51
CA LYS A 52 -2.74 -8.65 5.28
C LYS A 52 -1.98 -8.06 6.45
N CYS A 53 -2.66 -7.63 7.51
CA CYS A 53 -2.03 -7.02 8.66
C CYS A 53 -2.44 -7.79 9.92
N ASP A 54 -1.46 -8.44 10.55
CA ASP A 54 -1.69 -9.19 11.79
C ASP A 54 -1.63 -8.25 13.01
N TRP A 55 -0.90 -7.14 12.90
CA TRP A 55 -0.66 -6.21 14.00
C TRP A 55 -0.88 -4.74 13.58
N PRO A 56 -1.23 -3.84 14.52
CA PRO A 56 -1.39 -2.40 14.21
C PRO A 56 -0.16 -1.76 13.53
N LYS A 57 1.04 -2.22 13.89
CA LYS A 57 2.30 -1.77 13.28
C LYS A 57 2.42 -2.12 11.79
N ASP A 58 1.72 -3.13 11.30
CA ASP A 58 1.77 -3.52 9.89
C ASP A 58 1.05 -2.47 9.03
N VAL A 59 -0.07 -1.95 9.51
CA VAL A 59 -0.79 -0.83 8.89
C VAL A 59 0.09 0.42 8.88
N ALA A 60 0.70 0.76 10.02
CA ALA A 60 1.61 1.91 10.13
C ALA A 60 2.78 1.80 9.13
N ARG A 61 3.39 0.61 9.00
CA ARG A 61 4.44 0.34 8.02
C ARG A 61 3.97 0.60 6.60
N HIS A 62 2.83 0.04 6.18
CA HIS A 62 2.33 0.21 4.83
C HIS A 62 1.95 1.66 4.52
N LEU A 63 1.41 2.41 5.50
CA LEU A 63 1.14 3.84 5.32
C LEU A 63 2.41 4.67 5.19
N LEU A 64 3.44 4.39 5.99
CA LEU A 64 4.75 5.05 5.87
C LEU A 64 5.37 4.81 4.48
N GLU A 65 5.40 3.55 4.04
CA GLU A 65 5.95 3.18 2.73
C GLU A 65 5.18 3.85 1.58
N LEU A 66 3.85 3.83 1.63
CA LEU A 66 3.01 4.45 0.61
C LEU A 66 3.12 5.98 0.60
N CYS A 67 3.14 6.61 1.78
CA CYS A 67 3.37 8.06 1.92
C CYS A 67 4.73 8.46 1.34
N CYS A 68 5.79 7.72 1.66
CA CYS A 68 7.13 7.97 1.10
C CYS A 68 7.14 7.86 -0.44
N ALA A 69 6.47 6.85 -0.99
CA ALA A 69 6.37 6.67 -2.44
C ALA A 69 5.67 7.86 -3.14
N ILE A 70 4.63 8.42 -2.52
CA ILE A 70 3.76 9.43 -3.14
C ILE A 70 4.27 10.85 -2.87
N GLU A 71 4.54 11.20 -1.62
CA GLU A 71 4.82 12.57 -1.19
C GLU A 71 6.33 12.88 -1.19
N TYR A 72 7.17 11.87 -0.97
CA TYR A 72 8.61 12.02 -0.80
C TYR A 72 9.43 11.40 -1.95
N LYS A 73 8.79 11.16 -3.11
CA LYS A 73 9.41 10.64 -4.35
C LYS A 73 10.17 9.33 -4.15
N GLY A 74 9.76 8.52 -3.17
CA GLY A 74 10.42 7.26 -2.82
C GLY A 74 11.85 7.44 -2.31
N SER A 75 12.09 8.46 -1.48
CA SER A 75 13.40 8.72 -0.86
C SER A 75 13.99 7.47 -0.21
N LEU A 76 15.14 7.03 -0.73
CA LEU A 76 15.84 5.83 -0.22
C LEU A 76 16.30 6.01 1.23
N ASP A 77 16.66 7.24 1.62
CA ASP A 77 17.07 7.53 2.98
C ASP A 77 15.92 7.31 3.97
N ILE A 78 14.71 7.79 3.64
CA ILE A 78 13.52 7.61 4.48
C ILE A 78 13.20 6.10 4.56
N TYR A 79 13.19 5.40 3.42
CA TYR A 79 12.98 3.94 3.42
C TYR A 79 14.01 3.19 4.28
N SER A 80 15.27 3.62 4.27
CA SER A 80 16.31 2.99 5.07
C SER A 80 16.10 3.21 6.58
N GLY A 81 15.60 4.39 6.97
CA GLY A 81 15.30 4.73 8.36
C GLY A 81 14.03 4.07 8.92
N MET A 82 13.03 3.80 8.07
CA MET A 82 11.74 3.21 8.50
C MET A 82 11.90 1.93 9.31
N LYS A 83 12.80 1.02 8.91
CA LYS A 83 12.98 -0.25 9.62
C LYS A 83 13.46 -0.04 11.06
N MET A 84 14.42 0.88 11.24
CA MET A 84 14.95 1.21 12.56
C MET A 84 13.90 1.93 13.39
N TRP A 85 13.22 2.90 12.80
CA TRP A 85 12.15 3.64 13.48
C TRP A 85 11.02 2.71 13.93
N LEU A 86 10.52 1.82 13.05
CA LEU A 86 9.48 0.83 13.40
C LEU A 86 9.90 -0.15 14.50
N HIS A 87 11.20 -0.44 14.62
CA HIS A 87 11.73 -1.28 15.69
C HIS A 87 11.68 -0.56 17.06
N HIS A 88 11.84 0.77 17.07
CA HIS A 88 11.81 1.59 18.28
C HIS A 88 10.43 2.22 18.57
N ALA A 89 9.53 2.21 17.60
CA ALA A 89 8.18 2.73 17.74
C ALA A 89 7.36 1.83 18.66
N HIS A 90 7.38 2.16 19.95
CA HIS A 90 6.53 1.53 20.97
C HIS A 90 5.21 2.30 21.09
N ASN A 91 4.12 1.59 21.35
CA ASN A 91 2.78 2.17 21.59
C ASN A 91 2.23 2.98 20.40
N LEU A 92 2.48 2.53 19.17
CA LEU A 92 1.83 3.12 18.00
C LEU A 92 0.30 3.10 18.18
N PRO A 93 -0.40 4.21 17.90
CA PRO A 93 -1.85 4.21 17.92
C PRO A 93 -2.38 3.26 16.85
N GLU A 94 -3.51 2.64 17.14
CA GLU A 94 -4.21 1.83 16.16
C GLU A 94 -4.83 2.73 15.08
N LEU A 95 -4.34 2.61 13.85
CA LEU A 95 -4.86 3.37 12.72
C LEU A 95 -6.06 2.66 12.11
N GLN A 96 -7.25 3.13 12.47
CA GLN A 96 -8.50 2.52 12.00
C GLN A 96 -8.64 2.66 10.48
N PRO A 97 -8.94 1.57 9.76
CA PRO A 97 -9.14 1.65 8.32
C PRO A 97 -10.37 2.49 7.95
N PRO A 98 -10.33 3.22 6.82
CA PRO A 98 -11.50 3.94 6.34
C PRO A 98 -12.60 2.97 5.90
N GLU A 99 -13.86 3.42 5.98
CA GLU A 99 -15.03 2.64 5.49
C GLU A 99 -14.90 2.31 4.00
N MET A 100 -14.41 3.27 3.22
CA MET A 100 -14.12 3.13 1.80
C MET A 100 -12.60 3.26 1.60
N ARG A 101 -11.97 2.24 1.01
CA ARG A 101 -10.49 2.14 0.89
C ARG A 101 -9.97 2.55 -0.49
N GLY A 102 -10.67 3.47 -1.13
CA GLY A 102 -10.40 3.95 -2.49
C GLY A 102 -11.46 3.52 -3.49
N SER A 103 -11.49 4.21 -4.63
CA SER A 103 -12.35 3.92 -5.78
C SER A 103 -11.71 2.98 -6.81
N MET A 104 -10.39 2.81 -6.75
CA MET A 104 -9.64 1.82 -7.54
C MET A 104 -9.39 0.57 -6.72
N THR A 105 -9.21 -0.57 -7.39
CA THR A 105 -8.92 -1.87 -6.79
C THR A 105 -7.80 -2.58 -7.55
N ILE A 106 -7.42 -3.76 -7.08
CA ILE A 106 -6.49 -4.64 -7.79
C ILE A 106 -6.96 -4.98 -9.22
N LEU A 107 -8.27 -4.93 -9.50
CA LEU A 107 -8.80 -5.20 -10.85
C LEU A 107 -8.39 -4.13 -11.86
N ASP A 108 -8.28 -2.86 -11.45
CA ASP A 108 -7.85 -1.77 -12.33
C ASP A 108 -6.40 -1.98 -12.78
N ALA A 109 -5.53 -2.40 -11.85
CA ALA A 109 -4.15 -2.75 -12.16
C ALA A 109 -4.06 -4.04 -13.01
N ALA A 110 -4.94 -5.03 -12.78
CA ALA A 110 -4.96 -6.27 -13.54
C ALA A 110 -5.50 -6.10 -14.98
N ALA A 111 -6.40 -5.13 -15.19
CA ALA A 111 -7.00 -4.83 -16.49
C ALA A 111 -6.09 -3.98 -17.39
N ALA A 112 -5.01 -3.41 -16.84
CA ALA A 112 -4.08 -2.58 -17.60
C ALA A 112 -3.32 -3.41 -18.65
N ASP A 113 -3.46 -3.03 -19.91
CA ASP A 113 -2.79 -3.70 -21.03
C ASP A 113 -1.39 -3.14 -21.28
N GLY A 114 -0.38 -4.00 -21.28
CA GLY A 114 1.02 -3.59 -21.41
C GLY A 114 1.67 -3.09 -20.11
N LEU A 115 3.00 -2.95 -20.15
CA LEU A 115 3.80 -2.66 -18.96
C LEU A 115 3.63 -1.22 -18.48
N GLU A 116 3.62 -0.26 -19.39
CA GLU A 116 3.55 1.16 -19.10
C GLU A 116 2.20 1.51 -18.46
N ASN A 117 1.10 1.00 -19.02
CA ASN A 117 -0.24 1.17 -18.45
C ASN A 117 -0.37 0.47 -17.10
N TYR A 118 0.24 -0.70 -16.90
CA TYR A 118 0.30 -1.36 -15.60
C TYR A 118 1.02 -0.49 -14.55
N ILE A 119 2.17 0.07 -14.90
CA ILE A 119 2.94 0.97 -14.01
C ILE A 119 2.10 2.19 -13.63
N GLU A 120 1.43 2.81 -14.60
CA GLU A 120 0.54 3.95 -14.35
C GLU A 120 -0.66 3.57 -13.47
N ALA A 121 -1.33 2.45 -13.77
CA ALA A 121 -2.46 1.96 -13.01
C ALA A 121 -2.10 1.69 -11.54
N VAL A 122 -0.93 1.07 -11.27
CA VAL A 122 -0.46 0.82 -9.90
C VAL A 122 -0.13 2.13 -9.17
N ARG A 123 0.45 3.12 -9.85
CA ARG A 123 0.71 4.44 -9.24
C ARG A 123 -0.59 5.15 -8.87
N ASN A 124 -1.54 5.19 -9.80
CA ASN A 124 -2.85 5.81 -9.59
C ASN A 124 -3.62 5.08 -8.49
N TRP A 125 -3.53 3.75 -8.44
CA TRP A 125 -4.11 2.95 -7.37
C TRP A 125 -3.49 3.27 -6.01
N GLY A 126 -2.15 3.40 -5.94
CA GLY A 126 -1.46 3.83 -4.73
C GLY A 126 -1.94 5.19 -4.23
N VAL A 127 -2.05 6.18 -5.11
CA VAL A 127 -2.61 7.51 -4.77
C VAL A 127 -4.05 7.40 -4.28
N CYS A 128 -4.88 6.63 -4.97
CA CYS A 128 -6.28 6.42 -4.60
C CYS A 128 -6.42 5.82 -3.19
N VAL A 129 -5.60 4.83 -2.87
CA VAL A 129 -5.56 4.21 -1.54
C VAL A 129 -5.02 5.19 -0.51
N TRP A 130 -3.96 5.93 -0.79
CA TRP A 130 -3.43 6.94 0.12
C TRP A 130 -4.50 7.99 0.48
N GLU A 131 -5.20 8.55 -0.50
CA GLU A 131 -6.28 9.52 -0.28
C GLU A 131 -7.44 8.96 0.56
N ALA A 132 -7.75 7.67 0.43
CA ALA A 132 -8.76 7.03 1.27
C ALA A 132 -8.36 7.03 2.76
N TRP A 133 -7.07 6.99 3.05
CA TRP A 133 -6.50 7.01 4.41
C TRP A 133 -6.22 8.44 4.93
N ARG A 134 -6.79 9.50 4.31
CA ARG A 134 -6.55 10.92 4.66
C ARG A 134 -6.63 11.29 6.13
N ALA A 135 -7.48 10.62 6.91
CA ALA A 135 -7.62 10.86 8.34
C ALA A 135 -6.33 10.62 9.13
N HIS A 136 -5.41 9.82 8.57
CA HIS A 136 -4.13 9.46 9.19
C HIS A 136 -2.92 10.10 8.50
N HIS A 137 -3.13 10.98 7.52
CA HIS A 137 -2.00 11.60 6.79
C HIS A 137 -1.09 12.39 7.72
N GLU A 138 -1.66 13.20 8.60
CA GLU A 138 -0.88 14.07 9.49
C GLU A 138 0.02 13.26 10.42
N ILE A 139 -0.50 12.21 11.06
CA ILE A 139 0.30 11.37 11.95
C ILE A 139 1.40 10.61 11.21
N VAL A 140 1.11 10.12 10.00
CA VAL A 140 2.10 9.44 9.16
C VAL A 140 3.21 10.39 8.73
N ARG A 141 2.88 11.65 8.38
CA ARG A 141 3.88 12.68 8.02
C ARG A 141 4.78 13.01 9.21
N VAL A 142 4.23 13.13 10.43
CA VAL A 142 5.04 13.32 11.65
C VAL A 142 6.06 12.20 11.82
N TRP A 143 5.66 10.95 11.60
CA TRP A 143 6.59 9.82 11.67
C TRP A 143 7.66 9.85 10.57
N ILE A 144 7.32 10.32 9.36
CA ILE A 144 8.32 10.54 8.29
C ILE A 144 9.33 11.62 8.67
N ASP A 145 8.88 12.69 9.34
CA ASP A 145 9.76 13.75 9.82
C ASP A 145 10.69 13.21 10.93
N GLU A 146 10.18 12.43 11.89
CA GLU A 146 10.99 11.75 12.92
C GLU A 146 12.06 10.83 12.30
N ILE A 147 11.71 10.09 11.25
CA ILE A 147 12.66 9.24 10.50
C ILE A 147 13.74 10.09 9.84
N SER A 148 13.37 11.27 9.34
CA SER A 148 14.28 12.18 8.64
C SER A 148 15.23 12.91 9.59
N ASP A 149 14.76 13.23 10.81
CA ASP A 149 15.50 13.94 11.85
C ASP A 149 16.38 13.04 12.70
N SER A 150 16.14 11.73 12.71
CA SER A 150 16.97 10.72 13.41
C SER A 150 18.32 10.45 12.73
N ARG A 151 18.80 11.39 11.91
CA ARG A 151 20.06 11.34 11.16
C ARG A 151 21.21 12.02 11.91
#